data_AF-A0A1V2EXJ9-F1
#
_entry.id   AF-A0A1V2EXJ9-F1
#
_cell.length_a   1.000
_cell.length_b   1.000
_cell.length_c   1.000
_cell.angle_alpha   90.00
_cell.angle_beta   90.00
_cell.angle_gamma   90.00
#
_symmetry.space_group_name_H-M   'P 1'
#
loop_
_entity.id
_entity.type
_entity.pdbx_description
1 polymer ?
#
loop_
_entity_poly.entity_id
_entity_poly.type
_entity_poly.pdbx_seq_one_letter_code
_entity_poly.pdbx_strand_id
1 'polypeptide(L)'
;MKKQVSGVAGAARIKNLDLAGLARAEKHGKRLDQTGKARAMNDLPPLTTTGLDLLALYDRHIEGAFVPRAKSSVMHILIQFPTELVDGEDPGYMLHHARVFAERVFGDEAILADRLDRDEKSRHVVDLFVAPRYMKSTKRESKPAISTTHHLKALAKEYGEKPLPFGYGRALQTAFFDYMRDEMKLDGVERGKAKAVSGNDWKSAEQQRLEELDGLEAQKTSALARIEQDRVRAEAAAAEAAHRAAEREEALAARERKATERERAIAAREIETAAAGDRAAAARLAAEQARIGMEAALQAARLRGEAVDRELAAAAGDRADAEADRALAAAERAAITAERERNDAQRKVREAQLALLARAADDGAGLDLRSTPSAFSMRKDAMLPDERHVYEAGWPASLVKAGRQIAVALEQVRAWTRRLLAREKVIEEREAALAARERDAERERAARHAEHAATLAGLDRRDRELAAREQDATTRLAAAEAGIAAAAAKDAGAQALLAQHSRWAMAVDTLVDHPDWIDVTGTTIRLDRDAATAAGPRLAATLREPPPPWALNVLLARLDVADRQRRVGEHEQAAASSARQLTELLGRAGPVLTPEQQLVAAEVQQAIRRSTVAARAWNAARDAGR
;
A
#
# COMPACT_ATOMS: atom_id res chain seq x y z
N MET A 1 24.35 4.68 20.82
CA MET A 1 24.73 5.00 22.22
C MET A 1 23.58 5.78 22.86
N LYS A 2 22.84 5.19 23.83
CA LYS A 2 21.92 5.97 24.67
C LYS A 2 22.73 7.06 25.36
N LYS A 3 22.31 8.33 25.27
CA LYS A 3 22.95 9.42 26.01
C LYS A 3 22.86 9.06 27.50
N GLN A 4 23.97 9.19 28.22
CA GLN A 4 24.18 8.70 29.59
C GLN A 4 23.17 9.23 30.64
N VAL A 5 22.36 10.24 30.30
CA VAL A 5 21.38 10.91 31.18
C VAL A 5 19.98 11.01 30.55
N SER A 6 19.70 10.19 29.53
CA SER A 6 18.40 10.18 28.84
C SER A 6 17.31 9.66 29.77
N GLY A 7 16.31 10.50 30.09
CA GLY A 7 15.17 10.14 30.94
C GLY A 7 15.16 10.82 32.31
N VAL A 8 16.34 11.10 32.86
CA VAL A 8 16.53 11.73 34.20
C VAL A 8 16.93 13.20 34.14
N ALA A 9 17.32 13.72 32.97
CA ALA A 9 17.63 15.13 32.76
C ALA A 9 16.48 15.87 32.06
N GLY A 10 16.09 17.03 32.61
CA GLY A 10 15.19 17.97 31.96
C GLY A 10 15.91 18.91 31.00
N ALA A 11 15.16 19.65 30.18
CA ALA A 11 15.72 20.65 29.27
C ALA A 11 14.81 21.86 29.08
N ALA A 12 15.35 23.07 29.29
CA ALA A 12 14.71 24.33 28.94
C ALA A 12 15.39 25.00 27.73
N ARG A 13 14.65 25.31 26.67
CA ARG A 13 15.20 25.90 25.43
C ARG A 13 14.41 27.11 25.00
N ILE A 14 15.08 28.12 24.46
CA ILE A 14 14.44 29.33 23.95
C ILE A 14 14.58 29.40 22.45
N LYS A 15 13.46 29.65 21.78
CA LYS A 15 13.38 30.04 20.38
C LYS A 15 12.73 31.42 20.30
N ASN A 16 13.49 32.40 19.80
CA ASN A 16 12.96 33.73 19.57
C ASN A 16 12.02 33.73 18.35
N LEU A 17 10.82 34.26 18.51
CA LEU A 17 9.80 34.36 17.47
C LEU A 17 9.52 35.82 17.12
N ASP A 18 9.31 36.08 15.83
CA ASP A 18 8.65 37.25 15.30
C ASP A 18 7.11 37.03 15.30
N LEU A 19 6.33 38.06 14.96
CA LEU A 19 4.87 37.95 14.90
C LEU A 19 4.41 36.88 13.89
N ALA A 20 5.12 36.72 12.77
CA ALA A 20 4.84 35.66 11.81
C ALA A 20 5.10 34.26 12.41
N GLY A 21 6.18 34.10 13.18
CA GLY A 21 6.49 32.91 13.94
C GLY A 21 5.47 32.60 15.02
N LEU A 22 4.96 33.63 15.69
CA LEU A 22 3.89 33.51 16.68
C LEU A 22 2.58 33.04 16.02
N ALA A 23 2.22 33.63 14.87
CA ALA A 23 1.05 33.19 14.08
C ALA A 23 1.16 31.73 13.60
N ARG A 24 2.38 31.29 13.23
CA ARG A 24 2.64 29.87 12.91
C ARG A 24 2.49 28.98 14.15
N ALA A 25 3.03 29.39 15.30
CA ALA A 25 2.91 28.64 16.53
C ALA A 25 1.46 28.53 17.02
N GLU A 26 0.65 29.56 16.80
CA GLU A 26 -0.79 29.58 17.06
C GLU A 26 -1.52 28.55 16.18
N LYS A 27 -1.31 28.61 14.85
CA LYS A 27 -1.88 27.63 13.91
C LYS A 27 -1.47 26.21 14.28
N HIS A 28 -0.23 26.01 14.71
CA HIS A 28 0.28 24.72 15.14
C HIS A 28 -0.43 24.17 16.38
N GLY A 29 -0.60 25.01 17.41
CA GLY A 29 -1.32 24.62 18.64
C GLY A 29 -2.80 24.35 18.42
N LYS A 30 -3.41 25.09 17.50
CA LYS A 30 -4.81 24.88 17.09
C LYS A 30 -4.99 23.73 16.11
N ARG A 31 -3.92 23.01 15.74
CA ARG A 31 -3.91 21.93 14.75
C ARG A 31 -4.49 22.36 13.38
N LEU A 32 -4.23 23.61 12.99
CA LEU A 32 -4.69 24.18 11.72
C LEU A 32 -3.67 24.00 10.60
N ASP A 33 -2.39 23.78 10.92
CA ASP A 33 -1.33 23.46 9.97
C ASP A 33 -1.22 21.94 9.72
N GLN A 34 -0.64 21.56 8.58
CA GLN A 34 -0.46 20.14 8.24
C GLN A 34 0.43 19.41 9.26
N THR A 35 1.48 20.08 9.75
CA THR A 35 2.42 19.49 10.71
C THR A 35 1.77 19.22 12.06
N GLY A 36 0.96 20.14 12.59
CA GLY A 36 0.22 19.90 13.84
C GLY A 36 -0.77 18.75 13.69
N LYS A 37 -1.53 18.71 12.58
CA LYS A 37 -2.46 17.60 12.29
C LYS A 37 -1.77 16.24 12.23
N ALA A 38 -0.57 16.15 11.65
CA ALA A 38 0.17 14.90 11.50
C ALA A 38 0.81 14.39 12.82
N ARG A 39 0.84 15.21 13.87
CA ARG A 39 1.37 14.86 15.19
C ARG A 39 0.31 14.42 16.18
N ALA A 40 -0.93 14.83 15.98
CA ALA A 40 -2.06 14.39 16.79
C ALA A 40 -2.24 12.87 16.65
N MET A 41 -2.13 12.16 17.77
CA MET A 41 -2.34 10.72 17.90
C MET A 41 -3.67 10.38 18.56
N ASN A 42 -4.27 11.33 19.27
CA ASN A 42 -5.57 11.20 19.92
C ASN A 42 -6.31 12.56 19.91
N ASP A 43 -7.59 12.56 20.27
CA ASP A 43 -8.44 13.76 20.25
C ASP A 43 -8.47 14.48 21.62
N LEU A 44 -7.38 14.45 22.38
CA LEU A 44 -7.30 15.18 23.64
C LEU A 44 -6.89 16.65 23.40
N PRO A 45 -7.70 17.63 23.82
CA PRO A 45 -7.34 19.03 23.65
C PRO A 45 -6.10 19.39 24.50
N PRO A 46 -5.25 20.32 24.02
CA PRO A 46 -4.11 20.78 24.79
C PRO A 46 -4.56 21.44 26.10
N LEU A 47 -3.79 21.24 27.15
CA LEU A 47 -4.01 21.94 28.42
C LEU A 47 -3.39 23.34 28.33
N THR A 48 -4.15 24.38 28.63
CA THR A 48 -3.67 25.78 28.65
C THR A 48 -4.40 26.57 29.73
N THR A 49 -3.73 27.52 30.39
CA THR A 49 -4.38 28.45 31.34
C THR A 49 -4.73 29.79 30.72
N THR A 50 -4.14 30.12 29.57
CA THR A 50 -4.26 31.44 28.91
C THR A 50 -5.10 31.39 27.63
N GLY A 51 -5.20 30.22 26.99
CA GLY A 51 -5.81 30.05 25.68
C GLY A 51 -4.78 29.94 24.54
N LEU A 52 -5.30 29.70 23.34
CA LEU A 52 -4.49 29.37 22.15
C LEU A 52 -4.37 30.53 21.14
N ASP A 53 -5.08 31.64 21.33
CA ASP A 53 -5.09 32.80 20.42
C ASP A 53 -3.85 33.70 20.66
N LEU A 54 -2.66 33.18 20.33
CA LEU A 54 -1.37 33.78 20.70
C LEU A 54 -1.20 35.23 20.23
N LEU A 55 -1.70 35.60 19.04
CA LEU A 55 -1.60 36.98 18.55
C LEU A 55 -2.43 37.94 19.41
N ALA A 56 -3.68 37.59 19.70
CA ALA A 56 -4.56 38.40 20.53
C ALA A 56 -4.07 38.48 21.98
N LEU A 57 -3.52 37.38 22.50
CA LEU A 57 -2.89 37.34 23.82
C LEU A 57 -1.66 38.23 23.87
N TYR A 58 -0.82 38.21 22.82
CA TYR A 58 0.35 39.08 22.74
C TYR A 58 -0.04 40.56 22.69
N ASP A 59 -1.01 40.94 21.86
CA ASP A 59 -1.45 42.34 21.74
C ASP A 59 -1.97 42.88 23.08
N ARG A 60 -2.75 42.07 23.81
CA ARG A 60 -3.18 42.39 25.17
C ARG A 60 -2.01 42.47 26.15
N HIS A 61 -1.08 41.53 26.04
CA HIS A 61 0.07 41.44 26.96
C HIS A 61 1.03 42.62 26.85
N ILE A 62 1.18 43.21 25.66
CA ILE A 62 2.08 44.36 25.44
C ILE A 62 1.40 45.71 25.68
N GLU A 63 0.11 45.73 26.01
CA GLU A 63 -0.63 46.96 26.23
C GLU A 63 0.06 47.83 27.30
N GLY A 64 0.19 49.13 27.00
CA GLY A 64 0.87 50.11 27.83
C GLY A 64 2.40 49.97 27.93
N ALA A 65 3.02 48.94 27.34
CA ALA A 65 4.46 48.71 27.42
C ALA A 65 5.21 49.23 26.18
N PHE A 66 6.41 49.76 26.39
CA PHE A 66 7.32 50.08 25.30
C PHE A 66 7.91 48.80 24.69
N VAL A 67 7.58 48.52 23.44
CA VAL A 67 8.16 47.41 22.67
C VAL A 67 9.23 47.94 21.72
N PRO A 68 10.51 47.54 21.87
CA PRO A 68 11.56 47.94 20.95
C PRO A 68 11.34 47.34 19.55
N ARG A 69 11.73 48.06 18.49
CA ARG A 69 11.77 47.54 17.12
C ARG A 69 12.88 46.48 16.99
N ALA A 70 12.63 45.27 17.46
CA ALA A 70 13.51 44.12 17.32
C ALA A 70 12.94 43.14 16.29
N LYS A 71 13.81 42.30 15.71
CA LYS A 71 13.39 41.22 14.82
C LYS A 71 12.58 40.13 15.54
N SER A 72 12.72 40.01 16.86
CA SER A 72 11.97 39.06 17.70
C SER A 72 11.21 39.77 18.80
N SER A 73 9.94 39.40 18.94
CA SER A 73 8.99 40.02 19.86
C SER A 73 8.64 39.13 21.05
N VAL A 74 8.76 37.80 20.88
CA VAL A 74 8.36 36.79 21.87
C VAL A 74 9.43 35.71 21.99
N MET A 75 9.60 35.16 23.19
CA MET A 75 10.37 33.95 23.45
C MET A 75 9.44 32.75 23.55
N HIS A 76 9.58 31.78 22.65
CA HIS A 76 8.99 30.46 22.80
C HIS A 76 9.95 29.59 23.59
N ILE A 77 9.59 29.31 24.84
CA ILE A 77 10.34 28.48 25.75
C ILE A 77 9.76 27.08 25.71
N LEU A 78 10.56 26.12 25.28
CA LEU A 78 10.21 24.71 25.30
C LEU A 78 10.87 24.07 26.53
N ILE A 79 10.03 23.60 27.44
CA ILE A 79 10.44 22.91 28.66
C ILE A 79 10.11 21.43 28.50
N GLN A 80 11.13 20.60 28.56
CA GLN A 80 11.00 19.14 28.57
C GLN A 80 11.35 18.62 29.96
N PHE A 81 10.40 17.97 30.62
CA PHE A 81 10.60 17.34 31.91
C PHE A 81 11.29 15.97 31.77
N PRO A 82 12.02 15.50 32.82
CA PRO A 82 12.58 14.16 32.84
C PRO A 82 11.47 13.11 32.77
N THR A 83 11.47 12.28 31.72
CA THR A 83 10.41 11.30 31.46
C THR A 83 10.35 10.15 32.48
N GLU A 84 11.44 9.89 33.19
CA GLU A 84 11.53 8.83 34.21
C GLU A 84 11.19 9.33 35.62
N LEU A 85 11.23 10.65 35.86
CA LEU A 85 11.05 11.24 37.20
C LEU A 85 9.75 12.03 37.34
N VAL A 86 9.13 12.44 36.23
CA VAL A 86 7.87 13.19 36.22
C VAL A 86 6.82 12.37 35.48
N ASP A 87 5.66 12.22 36.13
CA ASP A 87 4.52 11.53 35.52
C ASP A 87 3.97 12.35 34.33
N GLY A 88 3.95 11.73 33.16
CA GLY A 88 3.43 12.33 31.94
C GLY A 88 1.90 12.43 31.92
N GLU A 89 1.22 11.70 32.81
CA GLU A 89 -0.24 11.73 32.95
C GLU A 89 -0.75 12.88 33.83
N ASP A 90 0.14 13.62 34.50
CA ASP A 90 -0.19 14.83 35.26
C ASP A 90 0.23 16.11 34.50
N PRO A 91 -0.54 16.53 33.48
CA PRO A 91 -0.24 17.73 32.71
C PRO A 91 -0.39 19.01 33.55
N GLY A 92 -1.23 18.99 34.59
CA GLY A 92 -1.43 20.14 35.47
C GLY A 92 -0.18 20.45 36.28
N TYR A 93 0.44 19.42 36.86
CA TYR A 93 1.69 19.53 37.60
C TYR A 93 2.83 20.10 36.73
N MET A 94 3.02 19.55 35.53
CA MET A 94 4.05 20.04 34.60
C MET A 94 3.81 21.49 34.18
N LEU A 95 2.57 21.85 33.83
CA LEU A 95 2.23 23.21 33.41
C LEU A 95 2.43 24.21 34.56
N HIS A 96 2.04 23.85 35.78
CA HIS A 96 2.27 24.66 36.98
C HIS A 96 3.77 24.94 37.19
N HIS A 97 4.60 23.90 37.25
CA HIS A 97 6.03 24.05 37.50
C HIS A 97 6.76 24.77 36.37
N ALA A 98 6.34 24.55 35.12
CA ALA A 98 6.86 25.29 33.98
C ALA A 98 6.60 26.80 34.13
N ARG A 99 5.37 27.19 34.52
CA ARG A 99 5.01 28.60 34.74
C ARG A 99 5.80 29.21 35.89
N VAL A 100 5.84 28.55 37.05
CA VAL A 100 6.57 29.01 38.24
C VAL A 100 8.06 29.20 37.93
N PHE A 101 8.68 28.28 37.20
CA PHE A 101 10.06 28.42 36.75
C PHE A 101 10.25 29.65 35.84
N ALA A 102 9.37 29.83 34.86
CA ALA A 102 9.45 30.98 33.96
C ALA A 102 9.22 32.31 34.68
N GLU A 103 8.26 32.39 35.61
CA GLU A 103 7.99 33.57 36.42
C GLU A 103 9.20 33.92 37.32
N ARG A 104 9.87 32.91 37.91
CA ARG A 104 11.12 33.12 38.68
C ARG A 104 12.26 33.72 37.83
N VAL A 105 12.38 33.29 36.58
CA VAL A 105 13.47 33.75 35.70
C VAL A 105 13.14 35.09 35.02
N PHE A 106 11.89 35.26 34.57
CA PHE A 106 11.48 36.34 33.68
C PHE A 106 10.56 37.38 34.33
N GLY A 107 10.07 37.14 35.55
CA GLY A 107 9.12 37.97 36.29
C GLY A 107 7.67 37.50 36.16
N ASP A 108 6.84 37.90 37.13
CA ASP A 108 5.44 37.43 37.29
C ASP A 108 4.54 37.77 36.09
N GLU A 109 4.83 38.87 35.37
CA GLU A 109 4.08 39.30 34.18
C GLU A 109 4.78 38.93 32.86
N ALA A 110 5.58 37.85 32.84
CA ALA A 110 6.34 37.49 31.66
C ALA A 110 5.58 36.56 30.71
N ILE A 111 4.69 35.69 31.22
CA ILE A 111 4.03 34.65 30.44
C ILE A 111 2.79 35.23 29.76
N LEU A 112 2.79 35.24 28.42
CA LEU A 112 1.62 35.66 27.63
C LEU A 112 0.70 34.49 27.33
N ALA A 113 1.28 33.30 27.11
CA ALA A 113 0.56 32.09 26.86
C ALA A 113 1.33 30.85 27.28
N ASP A 114 0.61 29.80 27.61
CA ASP A 114 1.15 28.47 27.87
C ASP A 114 0.31 27.39 27.20
N ARG A 115 0.94 26.25 26.91
CA ARG A 115 0.22 25.04 26.56
C ARG A 115 1.04 23.79 26.84
N LEU A 116 0.34 22.69 27.06
CA LEU A 116 0.86 21.34 27.07
C LEU A 116 0.01 20.49 26.13
N ASP A 117 0.64 19.99 25.08
CA ASP A 117 -0.01 19.20 24.04
C ASP A 117 -0.17 17.73 24.51
N ARG A 118 -1.41 17.28 24.69
CA ARG A 118 -1.76 15.95 25.24
C ARG A 118 -2.01 14.89 24.17
N ASP A 119 -2.09 15.35 22.94
CA ASP A 119 -2.36 14.59 21.73
C ASP A 119 -1.10 14.13 20.99
N GLU A 120 0.10 14.49 21.46
CA GLU A 120 1.36 14.07 20.85
C GLU A 120 2.04 12.91 21.58
N LYS A 121 3.04 12.27 20.93
CA LYS A 121 3.88 11.20 21.53
C LYS A 121 4.67 11.68 22.74
N SER A 122 5.03 12.96 22.76
CA SER A 122 5.83 13.59 23.82
C SER A 122 4.92 14.29 24.82
N ARG A 123 4.53 13.59 25.89
CA ARG A 123 3.64 14.13 26.95
C ARG A 123 4.35 15.05 27.95
N HIS A 124 5.69 15.00 27.99
CA HIS A 124 6.52 15.72 28.97
C HIS A 124 7.01 17.09 28.50
N VAL A 125 6.36 17.68 27.49
CA VAL A 125 6.80 18.94 26.86
C VAL A 125 5.77 20.03 27.09
N VAL A 126 6.23 21.15 27.64
CA VAL A 126 5.45 22.37 27.86
C VAL A 126 6.00 23.48 26.98
N ASP A 127 5.10 24.12 26.23
CA ASP A 127 5.37 25.31 25.44
C ASP A 127 4.93 26.54 26.25
N LEU A 128 5.87 27.42 26.57
CA LEU A 128 5.58 28.73 27.14
C LEU A 128 5.91 29.82 26.13
N PHE A 129 5.03 30.80 25.99
CA PHE A 129 5.25 32.00 25.21
C PHE A 129 5.44 33.16 26.19
N VAL A 130 6.63 33.77 26.13
CA VAL A 130 7.10 34.70 27.15
C VAL A 130 7.52 36.02 26.49
N ALA A 131 6.98 37.12 27.00
CA ALA A 131 7.35 38.49 26.66
C ALA A 131 7.66 39.24 27.98
N PRO A 132 8.90 39.15 28.50
CA PRO A 132 9.24 39.66 29.83
C PRO A 132 9.06 41.17 29.91
N ARG A 133 8.23 41.60 30.88
CA ARG A 133 8.02 43.01 31.25
C ARG A 133 9.05 43.42 32.29
N TYR A 134 9.71 44.54 32.06
CA TYR A 134 10.62 45.15 33.04
C TYR A 134 10.46 46.67 33.06
N MET A 135 10.73 47.29 34.20
CA MET A 135 10.70 48.75 34.32
C MET A 135 12.00 49.33 33.76
N LYS A 136 11.90 50.01 32.62
CA LYS A 136 13.04 50.70 32.01
C LYS A 136 13.13 52.10 32.60
N SER A 137 13.96 52.24 33.63
CA SER A 137 14.29 53.54 34.21
C SER A 137 15.32 54.28 33.36
N THR A 138 14.96 55.48 32.91
CA THR A 138 15.87 56.45 32.29
C THR A 138 16.06 57.64 33.23
N LYS A 139 16.99 58.55 32.93
CA LYS A 139 17.21 59.75 33.75
C LYS A 139 15.97 60.65 33.91
N ARG A 140 14.94 60.50 33.07
CA ARG A 140 13.77 61.40 33.02
C ARG A 140 12.43 60.71 33.29
N GLU A 141 12.35 59.39 33.11
CA GLU A 141 11.09 58.64 33.14
C GLU A 141 11.36 57.16 33.39
N SER A 142 10.47 56.49 34.14
CA SER A 142 10.41 55.03 34.24
C SER A 142 9.14 54.55 33.55
N LYS A 143 9.28 53.61 32.61
CA LYS A 143 8.16 53.06 31.87
C LYS A 143 8.27 51.54 31.72
N PRO A 144 7.14 50.82 31.71
CA PRO A 144 7.15 49.39 31.42
C PRO A 144 7.68 49.16 30.00
N ALA A 145 8.57 48.19 29.83
CA ALA A 145 9.15 47.82 28.56
C ALA A 145 9.24 46.30 28.42
N ILE A 146 9.19 45.82 27.18
CA ILE A 146 9.39 44.40 26.86
C ILE A 146 10.83 44.18 26.40
N SER A 147 11.49 43.15 26.93
CA SER A 147 12.80 42.73 26.43
C SER A 147 13.01 41.23 26.51
N THR A 148 13.35 40.63 25.37
CA THR A 148 13.71 39.21 25.25
C THR A 148 15.13 38.90 25.74
N THR A 149 15.92 39.89 26.15
CA THR A 149 17.32 39.68 26.58
C THR A 149 17.67 40.20 27.96
N HIS A 150 16.85 41.08 28.55
CA HIS A 150 17.17 41.71 29.84
C HIS A 150 17.38 40.68 30.96
N HIS A 151 16.37 39.84 31.19
CA HIS A 151 16.40 38.80 32.23
C HIS A 151 17.45 37.72 31.95
N LEU A 152 17.66 37.35 30.68
CA LEU A 152 18.69 36.37 30.31
C LEU A 152 20.11 36.86 30.59
N LYS A 153 20.36 38.17 30.47
CA LYS A 153 21.67 38.77 30.85
C LYS A 153 21.87 38.74 32.36
N ALA A 154 20.81 39.01 33.13
CA ALA A 154 20.85 38.92 34.59
C ALA A 154 21.12 37.48 35.02
N LEU A 155 20.39 36.51 34.45
CA LEU A 155 20.56 35.08 34.70
C LEU A 155 21.98 34.60 34.35
N ALA A 156 22.50 34.97 33.17
CA ALA A 156 23.86 34.58 32.80
C ALA A 156 24.90 35.14 33.79
N LYS A 157 24.72 36.38 34.25
CA LYS A 157 25.60 36.98 35.27
C LYS A 157 25.53 36.24 36.60
N GLU A 158 24.33 35.86 37.05
CA GLU A 158 24.11 35.09 38.28
C GLU A 158 24.86 33.74 38.26
N TYR A 159 24.78 33.02 37.14
CA TYR A 159 25.46 31.73 36.97
C TYR A 159 26.91 31.83 36.46
N GLY A 160 27.50 33.03 36.42
CA GLY A 160 28.89 33.23 35.97
C GLY A 160 29.14 32.95 34.49
N GLU A 161 28.08 32.90 33.67
CA GLU A 161 28.15 32.68 32.23
C GLU A 161 28.33 34.00 31.47
N LYS A 162 28.98 33.94 30.30
CA LYS A 162 29.12 35.11 29.43
C LYS A 162 27.75 35.53 28.89
N PRO A 163 27.43 36.84 28.82
CA PRO A 163 26.12 37.33 28.37
C PRO A 163 25.96 37.26 26.84
N LEU A 164 26.14 36.07 26.27
CA LEU A 164 26.05 35.72 24.87
C LEU A 164 24.95 34.64 24.69
N PRO A 165 24.40 34.44 23.48
CA PRO A 165 23.30 33.48 23.27
C PRO A 165 23.55 32.07 23.82
N PHE A 166 24.79 31.56 23.69
CA PHE A 166 25.14 30.25 24.27
C PHE A 166 25.17 30.27 25.81
N GLY A 167 25.61 31.37 26.41
CA GLY A 167 25.67 31.54 27.86
C GLY A 167 24.28 31.69 28.48
N TYR A 168 23.36 32.38 27.78
CA TYR A 168 21.94 32.42 28.17
C TYR A 168 21.34 31.02 28.23
N GLY A 169 21.59 30.19 27.21
CA GLY A 169 21.11 28.82 27.17
C GLY A 169 21.71 27.95 28.27
N ARG A 170 23.00 28.09 28.57
CA ARG A 170 23.66 27.36 29.66
C ARG A 170 23.12 27.77 31.02
N ALA A 171 23.00 29.07 31.28
CA ALA A 171 22.46 29.60 32.52
C ALA A 171 21.01 29.15 32.74
N LEU A 172 20.17 29.20 31.69
CA LEU A 172 18.79 28.70 31.76
C LEU A 172 18.71 27.21 32.08
N GLN A 173 19.58 26.40 31.48
CA GLN A 173 19.66 24.96 31.75
C GLN A 173 20.13 24.68 33.18
N THR A 174 21.09 25.45 33.71
CA THR A 174 21.49 25.36 35.13
C THR A 174 20.34 25.71 36.05
N ALA A 175 19.69 26.85 35.78
CA ALA A 175 18.57 27.34 36.60
C ALA A 175 17.40 26.34 36.61
N PHE A 176 17.12 25.70 35.46
CA PHE A 176 16.07 24.69 35.41
C PHE A 176 16.45 23.42 36.17
N PHE A 177 17.72 23.01 36.09
CA PHE A 177 18.23 21.90 36.91
C PHE A 177 18.13 22.20 38.41
N ASP A 178 18.59 23.37 38.85
CA ASP A 178 18.50 23.77 40.25
C ASP A 178 17.03 23.88 40.71
N TYR A 179 16.13 24.38 39.85
CA TYR A 179 14.69 24.39 40.12
C TYR A 179 14.12 22.98 40.30
N MET A 180 14.45 22.03 39.42
CA MET A 180 13.98 20.64 39.55
C MET A 180 14.53 19.95 40.82
N ARG A 181 15.77 20.27 41.20
CA ARG A 181 16.40 19.73 42.42
C ARG A 181 15.81 20.34 43.69
N ASP A 182 15.73 21.66 43.75
CA ASP A 182 15.48 22.39 44.99
C ASP A 182 13.97 22.60 45.24
N GLU A 183 13.22 22.96 44.19
CA GLU A 183 11.80 23.28 44.29
C GLU A 183 10.91 22.06 44.03
N MET A 184 11.16 21.32 42.93
CA MET A 184 10.40 20.11 42.62
C MET A 184 10.86 18.89 43.43
N LYS A 185 12.05 18.97 44.05
CA LYS A 185 12.64 17.90 44.89
C LYS A 185 12.70 16.54 44.17
N LEU A 186 13.03 16.55 42.88
CA LEU A 186 13.18 15.33 42.10
C LEU A 186 14.46 14.59 42.49
N ASP A 187 14.30 13.42 43.11
CA ASP A 187 15.43 12.56 43.44
C ASP A 187 16.05 11.95 42.17
N GLY A 188 17.39 11.93 42.09
CA GLY A 188 18.12 11.43 40.93
C GLY A 188 18.10 12.32 39.68
N VAL A 189 17.59 13.56 39.74
CA VAL A 189 17.67 14.50 38.61
C VAL A 189 19.12 14.85 38.30
N GLU A 190 19.49 14.81 37.02
CA GLU A 190 20.85 15.13 36.58
C GLU A 190 20.88 16.32 35.61
N ARG A 191 21.95 17.10 35.68
CA ARG A 191 22.19 18.19 34.73
C ARG A 191 22.73 17.62 33.42
N GLY A 192 22.07 17.94 32.31
CA GLY A 192 22.55 17.59 30.97
C GLY A 192 23.98 18.09 30.71
N LYS A 193 24.78 17.28 30.02
CA LYS A 193 26.19 17.60 29.71
C LYS A 193 26.29 18.91 28.93
N ALA A 194 27.14 19.82 29.41
CA ALA A 194 27.40 21.09 28.74
C ALA A 194 27.90 20.87 27.31
N LYS A 195 27.34 21.61 26.34
CA LYS A 195 27.82 21.57 24.95
C LYS A 195 29.27 22.08 24.87
N ALA A 196 30.14 21.27 24.28
CA ALA A 196 31.55 21.61 24.06
C ALA A 196 31.78 22.53 22.85
N VAL A 197 30.90 22.47 21.83
CA VAL A 197 31.03 23.24 20.57
C VAL A 197 29.74 24.00 20.25
N SER A 198 29.87 25.19 19.68
CA SER A 198 28.75 25.97 19.13
C SER A 198 28.30 25.33 17.82
N GLY A 199 27.09 24.79 17.78
CA GLY A 199 26.52 24.17 16.57
C GLY A 199 25.07 23.74 16.76
N ASN A 200 24.33 23.73 15.64
CA ASN A 200 22.94 23.28 15.57
C ASN A 200 22.92 21.74 15.49
N ASP A 201 23.27 21.07 16.59
CA ASP A 201 23.09 19.61 16.76
C ASP A 201 21.60 19.26 17.07
N TRP A 202 20.68 20.06 16.53
CA TRP A 202 19.25 19.91 16.74
C TRP A 202 18.65 19.28 15.49
N LYS A 203 18.10 18.09 15.67
CA LYS A 203 17.22 17.49 14.68
C LYS A 203 15.82 18.02 14.93
N SER A 204 15.17 18.52 13.88
CA SER A 204 13.74 18.81 13.98
C SER A 204 12.98 17.53 14.31
N ALA A 205 11.77 17.63 14.87
CA ALA A 205 10.95 16.44 15.13
C ALA A 205 10.69 15.62 13.85
N GLU A 206 10.65 16.29 12.68
CA GLU A 206 10.58 15.65 11.36
C GLU A 206 11.83 14.81 11.06
N GLN A 207 13.03 15.37 11.28
CA GLN A 207 14.28 14.64 11.07
C GLN A 207 14.41 13.44 12.00
N GLN A 208 13.96 13.59 13.25
CA GLN A 208 13.95 12.48 14.20
C GLN A 208 12.92 11.40 13.80
N ARG A 209 11.74 11.80 13.29
CA ARG A 209 10.72 10.87 12.78
C ARG A 209 11.17 10.15 11.52
N LEU A 210 11.88 10.83 10.61
CA LEU A 210 12.47 10.20 9.42
C LEU A 210 13.51 9.15 9.81
N GLU A 211 14.41 9.45 10.75
CA GLU A 211 15.39 8.46 11.21
C GLU A 211 14.76 7.30 12.00
N GLU A 212 13.68 7.55 12.75
CA GLU A 212 12.89 6.48 13.37
C GLU A 212 12.23 5.60 12.30
N LEU A 213 11.69 6.19 11.24
CA LEU A 213 11.10 5.46 10.10
C LEU A 213 12.16 4.66 9.33
N ASP A 214 13.30 5.24 9.00
CA ASP A 214 14.42 4.56 8.36
C ASP A 214 14.95 3.41 9.24
N GLY A 215 15.01 3.62 10.56
CA GLY A 215 15.38 2.60 11.52
C GLY A 215 14.37 1.45 11.58
N LEU A 216 13.07 1.75 11.51
CA LEU A 216 11.99 0.76 11.44
C LEU A 216 11.98 0.03 10.09
N GLU A 217 12.27 0.70 8.98
CA GLU A 217 12.43 0.09 7.67
C GLU A 217 13.64 -0.84 7.63
N ALA A 218 14.77 -0.45 8.23
CA ALA A 218 15.93 -1.33 8.39
C ALA A 218 15.61 -2.55 9.27
N GLN A 219 14.83 -2.38 10.34
CA GLN A 219 14.34 -3.49 11.16
C GLN A 219 13.38 -4.40 10.39
N LYS A 220 12.47 -3.84 9.59
CA LYS A 220 11.54 -4.62 8.76
C LYS A 220 12.29 -5.39 7.67
N THR A 221 13.25 -4.75 7.02
CA THR A 221 14.09 -5.37 5.98
C THR A 221 14.93 -6.51 6.56
N SER A 222 15.51 -6.31 7.75
CA SER A 222 16.25 -7.38 8.44
C SER A 222 15.34 -8.49 8.98
N ALA A 223 14.11 -8.20 9.39
CA ALA A 223 13.11 -9.20 9.76
C ALA A 223 12.66 -10.03 8.53
N LEU A 224 12.44 -9.38 7.38
CA LEU A 224 12.14 -10.05 6.12
C LEU A 224 13.32 -10.92 5.64
N ALA A 225 14.56 -10.44 5.80
CA ALA A 225 15.76 -11.23 5.50
C ALA A 225 15.89 -12.46 6.41
N ARG A 226 15.47 -12.38 7.68
CA ARG A 226 15.39 -13.53 8.59
C ARG A 226 14.31 -14.52 8.17
N ILE A 227 13.12 -14.04 7.82
CA ILE A 227 12.02 -14.90 7.31
C ILE A 227 12.46 -15.63 6.04
N GLU A 228 13.15 -14.95 5.13
CA GLU A 228 13.67 -15.59 3.91
C GLU A 228 14.79 -16.58 4.20
N GLN A 229 15.69 -16.28 5.15
CA GLN A 229 16.69 -17.25 5.63
C GLN A 229 16.05 -18.49 6.25
N ASP A 230 14.99 -18.32 7.04
CA ASP A 230 14.26 -19.42 7.66
C ASP A 230 13.48 -20.23 6.61
N ARG A 231 12.94 -19.58 5.56
CA ARG A 231 12.33 -20.24 4.40
C ARG A 231 13.36 -21.08 3.64
N VAL A 232 14.52 -20.52 3.33
CA VAL A 232 15.62 -21.25 2.66
C VAL A 232 16.12 -22.41 3.51
N ARG A 233 16.20 -22.25 4.84
CA ARG A 233 16.55 -23.34 5.77
C ARG A 233 15.47 -24.43 5.81
N ALA A 234 14.19 -24.05 5.80
CA ALA A 234 13.08 -24.99 5.76
C ALA A 234 13.03 -25.76 4.42
N GLU A 235 13.27 -25.09 3.30
CA GLU A 235 13.40 -25.70 1.97
C GLU A 235 14.61 -26.65 1.90
N ALA A 236 15.77 -26.25 2.46
CA ALA A 236 16.94 -27.11 2.56
C ALA A 236 16.70 -28.34 3.46
N ALA A 237 16.01 -28.16 4.60
CA ALA A 237 15.63 -29.27 5.48
C ALA A 237 14.61 -30.21 4.83
N ALA A 238 13.67 -29.67 4.04
CA ALA A 238 12.73 -30.46 3.26
C ALA A 238 13.43 -31.22 2.13
N ALA A 239 14.41 -30.61 1.46
CA ALA A 239 15.24 -31.27 0.46
C ALA A 239 16.11 -32.39 1.07
N GLU A 240 16.70 -32.18 2.25
CA GLU A 240 17.39 -33.23 3.00
C GLU A 240 16.43 -34.34 3.47
N ALA A 241 15.21 -34.00 3.87
CA ALA A 241 14.20 -34.99 4.25
C ALA A 241 13.76 -35.82 3.03
N ALA A 242 13.62 -35.19 1.87
CA ALA A 242 13.36 -35.86 0.60
C ALA A 242 14.54 -36.75 0.18
N HIS A 243 15.79 -36.29 0.35
CA HIS A 243 16.98 -37.11 0.07
C HIS A 243 17.05 -38.33 1.01
N ARG A 244 16.78 -38.15 2.31
CA ARG A 244 16.70 -39.26 3.27
C ARG A 244 15.52 -40.19 3.01
N ALA A 245 14.41 -39.69 2.48
CA ALA A 245 13.29 -40.52 2.05
C ALA A 245 13.66 -41.34 0.81
N ALA A 246 14.33 -40.73 -0.18
CA ALA A 246 14.85 -41.41 -1.35
C ALA A 246 15.90 -42.47 -0.99
N GLU A 247 16.82 -42.19 -0.05
CA GLU A 247 17.79 -43.18 0.47
C GLU A 247 17.10 -44.34 1.20
N ARG A 248 16.01 -44.08 1.94
CA ARG A 248 15.21 -45.14 2.59
C ARG A 248 14.47 -45.97 1.55
N GLU A 249 13.93 -45.34 0.52
CA GLU A 249 13.26 -46.01 -0.59
C GLU A 249 14.26 -46.84 -1.40
N GLU A 250 15.47 -46.33 -1.64
CA GLU A 250 16.56 -47.08 -2.28
C GLU A 250 17.06 -48.23 -1.40
N ALA A 251 17.11 -48.05 -0.07
CA ALA A 251 17.46 -49.12 0.87
C ALA A 251 16.36 -50.20 0.96
N LEU A 252 15.08 -49.82 0.84
CA LEU A 252 13.96 -50.75 0.72
C LEU A 252 14.01 -51.48 -0.63
N ALA A 253 14.24 -50.76 -1.73
CA ALA A 253 14.44 -51.34 -3.05
C ALA A 253 15.67 -52.27 -3.09
N ALA A 254 16.75 -51.97 -2.36
CA ALA A 254 17.91 -52.84 -2.23
C ALA A 254 17.61 -54.10 -1.39
N ARG A 255 16.75 -54.00 -0.38
CA ARG A 255 16.24 -55.15 0.38
C ARG A 255 15.31 -56.01 -0.47
N GLU A 256 14.46 -55.41 -1.29
CA GLU A 256 13.62 -56.09 -2.27
C GLU A 256 14.46 -56.73 -3.39
N ARG A 257 15.54 -56.09 -3.84
CA ARG A 257 16.52 -56.69 -4.78
C ARG A 257 17.20 -57.91 -4.17
N LYS A 258 17.55 -57.88 -2.88
CA LYS A 258 18.10 -59.05 -2.16
C LYS A 258 17.05 -60.15 -1.90
N ALA A 259 15.78 -59.78 -1.70
CA ALA A 259 14.68 -60.73 -1.58
C ALA A 259 14.37 -61.41 -2.93
N THR A 260 14.36 -60.63 -4.01
CA THR A 260 14.18 -61.13 -5.38
C THR A 260 15.40 -61.89 -5.90
N GLU A 261 16.63 -61.60 -5.44
CA GLU A 261 17.80 -62.45 -5.70
C GLU A 261 17.71 -63.81 -4.99
N ARG A 262 17.15 -63.86 -3.77
CA ARG A 262 16.87 -65.13 -3.07
C ARG A 262 15.75 -65.93 -3.74
N GLU A 263 14.71 -65.26 -4.25
CA GLU A 263 13.66 -65.89 -5.05
C GLU A 263 14.17 -66.34 -6.43
N ARG A 264 15.03 -65.56 -7.08
CA ARG A 264 15.70 -65.93 -8.34
C ARG A 264 16.69 -67.07 -8.15
N ALA A 265 17.34 -67.22 -7.01
CA ALA A 265 18.20 -68.37 -6.70
C ALA A 265 17.39 -69.67 -6.52
N ILE A 266 16.12 -69.58 -6.13
CA ILE A 266 15.18 -70.72 -6.06
C ILE A 266 14.58 -70.99 -7.46
N ALA A 267 14.20 -69.94 -8.20
CA ALA A 267 13.64 -70.06 -9.55
C ALA A 267 14.67 -70.45 -10.63
N ALA A 268 15.95 -70.12 -10.46
CA ALA A 268 17.03 -70.50 -11.39
C ALA A 268 17.27 -72.01 -11.47
N ARG A 269 16.76 -72.79 -10.50
CA ARG A 269 16.82 -74.26 -10.52
C ARG A 269 15.65 -74.91 -11.24
N GLU A 270 14.59 -74.16 -11.55
CA GLU A 270 13.38 -74.65 -12.23
C GLU A 270 13.25 -74.14 -13.69
N ILE A 271 14.00 -73.10 -14.08
CA ILE A 271 13.86 -72.42 -15.38
C ILE A 271 14.76 -73.00 -16.49
N GLU A 272 15.57 -74.03 -16.22
CA GLU A 272 16.43 -74.64 -17.28
C GLU A 272 15.67 -75.59 -18.24
N THR A 273 14.36 -75.84 -18.04
CA THR A 273 13.57 -76.75 -18.90
C THR A 273 12.34 -76.12 -19.59
N ALA A 274 12.07 -74.82 -19.46
CA ALA A 274 10.88 -74.17 -20.06
C ALA A 274 11.17 -72.90 -20.92
N ALA A 275 12.42 -72.66 -21.32
CA ALA A 275 12.84 -71.38 -21.89
C ALA A 275 12.66 -71.24 -23.43
N ALA A 276 11.43 -71.33 -23.94
CA ALA A 276 11.12 -70.86 -25.30
C ALA A 276 9.68 -70.31 -25.49
N GLY A 277 8.71 -70.72 -24.67
CA GLY A 277 7.32 -70.23 -24.76
C GLY A 277 7.05 -68.88 -24.07
N ASP A 278 7.70 -68.64 -22.92
CA ASP A 278 7.31 -67.54 -22.01
C ASP A 278 7.81 -66.14 -22.44
N ARG A 279 8.83 -66.07 -23.29
CA ARG A 279 9.36 -64.80 -23.80
C ARG A 279 8.37 -64.10 -24.75
N ALA A 280 7.57 -64.86 -25.49
CA ALA A 280 6.52 -64.31 -26.34
C ALA A 280 5.31 -63.82 -25.52
N ALA A 281 4.96 -64.50 -24.42
CA ALA A 281 3.88 -64.09 -23.52
C ALA A 281 4.24 -62.83 -22.72
N ALA A 282 5.48 -62.74 -22.21
CA ALA A 282 5.98 -61.55 -21.52
C ALA A 282 6.06 -60.32 -22.45
N ALA A 283 6.49 -60.50 -23.70
CA ALA A 283 6.49 -59.42 -24.69
C ALA A 283 5.07 -58.92 -25.02
N ARG A 284 4.06 -59.81 -25.04
CA ARG A 284 2.65 -59.44 -25.24
C ARG A 284 2.09 -58.62 -24.08
N LEU A 285 2.29 -59.09 -22.84
CA LEU A 285 1.83 -58.37 -21.65
C LEU A 285 2.45 -56.97 -21.56
N ALA A 286 3.74 -56.86 -21.90
CA ALA A 286 4.44 -55.59 -21.86
C ALA A 286 4.03 -54.64 -23.02
N ALA A 287 3.65 -55.17 -24.19
CA ALA A 287 3.08 -54.37 -25.28
C ALA A 287 1.66 -53.88 -24.95
N GLU A 288 0.87 -54.70 -24.26
CA GLU A 288 -0.49 -54.33 -23.82
C GLU A 288 -0.45 -53.28 -22.70
N GLN A 289 0.49 -53.40 -21.76
CA GLN A 289 0.77 -52.37 -20.74
C GLN A 289 1.21 -51.04 -21.37
N ALA A 290 2.05 -51.07 -22.43
CA ALA A 290 2.43 -49.87 -23.16
C ALA A 290 1.24 -49.20 -23.87
N ARG A 291 0.30 -50.00 -24.41
CA ARG A 291 -0.94 -49.48 -25.01
C ARG A 291 -1.84 -48.81 -23.97
N ILE A 292 -2.04 -49.45 -22.82
CA ILE A 292 -2.82 -48.90 -21.69
C ILE A 292 -2.18 -47.61 -21.18
N GLY A 293 -0.84 -47.59 -21.04
CA GLY A 293 -0.10 -46.39 -20.65
C GLY A 293 -0.27 -45.22 -21.63
N MET A 294 -0.32 -45.51 -22.94
CA MET A 294 -0.55 -44.51 -23.98
C MET A 294 -2.00 -43.96 -23.96
N GLU A 295 -3.00 -44.83 -23.82
CA GLU A 295 -4.40 -44.40 -23.68
C GLU A 295 -4.58 -43.51 -22.43
N ALA A 296 -3.96 -43.89 -21.30
CA ALA A 296 -3.95 -43.08 -20.08
C ALA A 296 -3.26 -41.72 -20.29
N ALA A 297 -2.15 -41.66 -21.02
CA ALA A 297 -1.44 -40.42 -21.33
C ALA A 297 -2.27 -39.49 -22.23
N LEU A 298 -2.96 -40.04 -23.24
CA LEU A 298 -3.87 -39.28 -24.11
C LEU A 298 -5.08 -38.76 -23.33
N GLN A 299 -5.64 -39.58 -22.45
CA GLN A 299 -6.76 -39.16 -21.59
C GLN A 299 -6.33 -38.07 -20.60
N ALA A 300 -5.13 -38.17 -20.03
CA ALA A 300 -4.55 -37.12 -19.20
C ALA A 300 -4.32 -35.81 -19.98
N ALA A 301 -3.91 -35.89 -21.26
CA ALA A 301 -3.77 -34.71 -22.11
C ALA A 301 -5.12 -34.02 -22.39
N ARG A 302 -6.19 -34.80 -22.62
CA ARG A 302 -7.56 -34.27 -22.76
C ARG A 302 -8.04 -33.54 -21.51
N LEU A 303 -7.89 -34.18 -20.34
CA LEU A 303 -8.28 -33.57 -19.06
C LEU A 303 -7.51 -32.27 -18.77
N ARG A 304 -6.25 -32.17 -19.22
CA ARG A 304 -5.48 -30.92 -19.14
C ARG A 304 -5.99 -29.86 -20.10
N GLY A 305 -6.38 -30.23 -21.32
CA GLY A 305 -7.06 -29.32 -22.25
C GLY A 305 -8.34 -28.73 -21.65
N GLU A 306 -9.20 -29.58 -21.08
CA GLU A 306 -10.42 -29.16 -20.39
C GLU A 306 -10.14 -28.30 -19.14
N ALA A 307 -8.99 -28.47 -18.48
CA ALA A 307 -8.57 -27.61 -17.39
C ALA A 307 -8.17 -26.22 -17.89
N VAL A 308 -7.42 -26.14 -19.00
CA VAL A 308 -7.06 -24.86 -19.65
C VAL A 308 -8.31 -24.13 -20.15
N ASP A 309 -9.28 -24.84 -20.74
CA ASP A 309 -10.55 -24.25 -21.17
C ASP A 309 -11.36 -23.68 -20.00
N ARG A 310 -11.34 -24.36 -18.84
CA ARG A 310 -11.94 -23.85 -17.60
C ARG A 310 -11.22 -22.61 -17.07
N GLU A 311 -9.89 -22.58 -17.14
CA GLU A 311 -9.10 -21.40 -16.76
C GLU A 311 -9.39 -20.20 -17.68
N LEU A 312 -9.51 -20.42 -18.99
CA LEU A 312 -9.92 -19.38 -19.95
C LEU A 312 -11.34 -18.87 -19.67
N ALA A 313 -12.29 -19.76 -19.38
CA ALA A 313 -13.65 -19.36 -19.01
C ALA A 313 -13.68 -18.54 -17.71
N ALA A 314 -12.86 -18.92 -16.71
CA ALA A 314 -12.73 -18.18 -15.47
C ALA A 314 -12.11 -16.79 -15.68
N ALA A 315 -11.05 -16.70 -16.47
CA ALA A 315 -10.40 -15.42 -16.79
C ALA A 315 -11.31 -14.49 -17.61
N ALA A 316 -12.15 -15.04 -18.50
CA ALA A 316 -13.19 -14.28 -19.19
C ALA A 316 -14.26 -13.74 -18.21
N GLY A 317 -14.63 -14.53 -17.19
CA GLY A 317 -15.50 -14.09 -16.09
C GLY A 317 -14.87 -12.95 -15.29
N ASP A 318 -13.63 -13.13 -14.82
CA ASP A 318 -12.87 -12.12 -14.08
C ASP A 318 -12.78 -10.79 -14.88
N ARG A 319 -12.59 -10.88 -16.20
CA ARG A 319 -12.54 -9.71 -17.08
C ARG A 319 -13.90 -9.03 -17.19
N ALA A 320 -14.99 -9.77 -17.33
CA ALA A 320 -16.34 -9.21 -17.41
C ALA A 320 -16.71 -8.48 -16.11
N ASP A 321 -16.38 -9.06 -14.95
CA ASP A 321 -16.59 -8.43 -13.64
C ASP A 321 -15.77 -7.15 -13.51
N ALA A 322 -14.49 -7.17 -13.88
CA ALA A 322 -13.64 -5.98 -13.85
C ALA A 322 -14.10 -4.88 -14.83
N GLU A 323 -14.64 -5.24 -16.00
CA GLU A 323 -15.24 -4.28 -16.94
C GLU A 323 -16.53 -3.67 -16.40
N ALA A 324 -17.36 -4.44 -15.68
CA ALA A 324 -18.56 -3.95 -15.00
C ALA A 324 -18.20 -2.97 -13.86
N ASP A 325 -17.20 -3.30 -13.04
CA ASP A 325 -16.69 -2.42 -11.98
C ASP A 325 -16.12 -1.12 -12.55
N ARG A 326 -15.38 -1.20 -13.66
CA ARG A 326 -14.88 -0.02 -14.39
C ARG A 326 -16.02 0.89 -14.83
N ALA A 327 -17.10 0.32 -15.39
CA ALA A 327 -18.27 1.08 -15.84
C ALA A 327 -19.00 1.74 -14.66
N LEU A 328 -19.16 1.04 -13.54
CA LEU A 328 -19.77 1.56 -12.33
C LEU A 328 -18.96 2.72 -11.74
N ALA A 329 -17.63 2.56 -11.61
CA ALA A 329 -16.74 3.60 -11.10
C ALA A 329 -16.72 4.84 -12.00
N ALA A 330 -16.76 4.65 -13.33
CA ALA A 330 -16.85 5.75 -14.29
C ALA A 330 -18.18 6.52 -14.17
N ALA A 331 -19.31 5.80 -14.02
CA ALA A 331 -20.62 6.41 -13.82
C ALA A 331 -20.70 7.18 -12.49
N GLU A 332 -20.14 6.64 -11.41
CA GLU A 332 -20.06 7.31 -10.11
C GLU A 332 -19.22 8.60 -10.20
N ARG A 333 -18.07 8.56 -10.86
CA ARG A 333 -17.23 9.75 -11.08
C ARG A 333 -17.98 10.82 -11.87
N ALA A 334 -18.68 10.45 -12.94
CA ALA A 334 -19.48 11.39 -13.74
C ALA A 334 -20.61 12.03 -12.90
N ALA A 335 -21.27 11.26 -12.04
CA ALA A 335 -22.30 11.77 -11.14
C ALA A 335 -21.72 12.77 -10.11
N ILE A 336 -20.55 12.46 -9.54
CA ILE A 336 -19.84 13.36 -8.60
C ILE A 336 -19.44 14.67 -9.28
N THR A 337 -18.92 14.62 -10.51
CA THR A 337 -18.58 15.82 -11.28
C THR A 337 -19.82 16.69 -11.53
N ALA A 338 -20.93 16.08 -11.96
CA ALA A 338 -22.18 16.80 -12.17
C ALA A 338 -22.73 17.41 -10.87
N GLU A 339 -22.58 16.74 -9.73
CA GLU A 339 -22.98 17.29 -8.43
C GLU A 339 -22.11 18.48 -7.99
N ARG A 340 -20.78 18.41 -8.19
CA ARG A 340 -19.88 19.54 -7.94
C ARG A 340 -20.23 20.75 -8.79
N GLU A 341 -20.45 20.56 -10.08
CA GLU A 341 -20.84 21.65 -10.98
C GLU A 341 -22.14 22.32 -10.54
N ARG A 342 -23.13 21.54 -10.08
CA ARG A 342 -24.38 22.08 -9.50
C ARG A 342 -24.12 22.86 -8.22
N ASN A 343 -23.28 22.34 -7.31
CA ASN A 343 -22.95 23.02 -6.06
C ASN A 343 -22.18 24.33 -6.31
N ASP A 344 -21.23 24.34 -7.24
CA ASP A 344 -20.49 25.53 -7.65
C ASP A 344 -21.40 26.58 -8.30
N ALA A 345 -22.32 26.15 -9.17
CA ALA A 345 -23.33 27.03 -9.74
C ALA A 345 -24.22 27.65 -8.64
N GLN A 346 -24.67 26.85 -7.66
CA GLN A 346 -25.43 27.35 -6.52
C GLN A 346 -24.62 28.32 -5.64
N ARG A 347 -23.33 28.03 -5.40
CA ARG A 347 -22.43 28.89 -4.62
C ARG A 347 -22.28 30.25 -5.30
N LYS A 348 -22.01 30.28 -6.60
CA LYS A 348 -21.92 31.51 -7.41
C LYS A 348 -23.21 32.34 -7.37
N VAL A 349 -24.37 31.70 -7.53
CA VAL A 349 -25.66 32.38 -7.43
C VAL A 349 -25.85 32.99 -6.03
N ARG A 350 -25.52 32.26 -4.95
CA ARG A 350 -25.63 32.76 -3.58
C ARG A 350 -24.67 33.90 -3.27
N GLU A 351 -23.44 33.83 -3.75
CA GLU A 351 -22.45 34.91 -3.62
C GLU A 351 -22.94 36.17 -4.34
N ALA A 352 -23.46 36.03 -5.56
CA ALA A 352 -24.04 37.16 -6.28
C ALA A 352 -25.30 37.72 -5.59
N GLN A 353 -26.14 36.87 -5.00
CA GLN A 353 -27.30 37.29 -4.20
C GLN A 353 -26.89 38.09 -2.96
N LEU A 354 -25.83 37.65 -2.27
CA LEU A 354 -25.27 38.37 -1.13
C LEU A 354 -24.66 39.71 -1.55
N ALA A 355 -23.91 39.75 -2.66
CA ALA A 355 -23.37 40.99 -3.20
C ALA A 355 -24.48 41.98 -3.58
N LEU A 356 -25.56 41.51 -4.20
CA LEU A 356 -26.72 42.31 -4.52
C LEU A 356 -27.41 42.85 -3.26
N LEU A 357 -27.60 42.03 -2.23
CA LEU A 357 -28.14 42.46 -0.94
C LEU A 357 -27.25 43.51 -0.26
N ALA A 358 -25.92 43.31 -0.28
CA ALA A 358 -24.97 44.24 0.28
C ALA A 358 -25.03 45.60 -0.45
N ARG A 359 -25.13 45.59 -1.78
CA ARG A 359 -25.32 46.83 -2.57
C ARG A 359 -26.67 47.48 -2.29
N ALA A 360 -27.73 46.69 -2.15
CA ALA A 360 -29.06 47.19 -1.84
C ALA A 360 -29.19 47.75 -0.42
N ALA A 361 -28.25 47.42 0.46
CA ALA A 361 -28.13 48.02 1.79
C ALA A 361 -27.66 49.48 1.74
N ASP A 362 -27.11 49.95 0.61
CA ASP A 362 -26.75 51.34 0.37
C ASP A 362 -27.86 52.06 -0.41
N ASP A 363 -28.53 53.01 0.25
CA ASP A 363 -29.57 53.83 -0.38
C ASP A 363 -29.03 54.64 -1.58
N GLY A 364 -27.74 54.98 -1.58
CA GLY A 364 -27.06 55.67 -2.69
C GLY A 364 -26.96 54.83 -3.95
N ALA A 365 -27.03 53.50 -3.84
CA ALA A 365 -27.01 52.59 -4.99
C ALA A 365 -28.35 52.56 -5.77
N GLY A 366 -29.39 53.22 -5.26
CA GLY A 366 -30.67 53.35 -5.96
C GLY A 366 -31.48 52.05 -6.10
N LEU A 367 -31.09 50.97 -5.44
CA LEU A 367 -31.85 49.71 -5.46
C LEU A 367 -33.13 49.77 -4.64
N ASP A 368 -33.28 50.78 -3.76
CA ASP A 368 -34.46 51.01 -2.90
C ASP A 368 -35.02 49.72 -2.29
N LEU A 369 -34.20 49.08 -1.45
CA LEU A 369 -34.59 47.89 -0.73
C LEU A 369 -35.77 48.21 0.21
N ARG A 370 -36.86 47.45 0.10
CA ARG A 370 -38.10 47.59 0.89
C ARG A 370 -38.60 46.26 1.41
N SER A 371 -39.21 46.28 2.58
CA SER A 371 -39.79 45.09 3.18
C SER A 371 -41.20 44.83 2.63
N THR A 372 -41.53 43.56 2.40
CA THR A 372 -42.91 43.12 2.10
C THR A 372 -43.36 42.10 3.16
N PRO A 373 -44.68 41.78 3.26
CA PRO A 373 -45.17 40.87 4.29
C PRO A 373 -44.52 39.48 4.28
N SER A 374 -44.11 38.99 3.10
CA SER A 374 -43.51 37.67 2.92
C SER A 374 -42.07 37.69 2.41
N ALA A 375 -41.60 38.79 1.82
CA ALA A 375 -40.28 38.89 1.19
C ALA A 375 -39.71 40.31 1.30
N PHE A 376 -38.73 40.65 0.46
CA PHE A 376 -38.28 42.01 0.23
C PHE A 376 -38.41 42.33 -1.27
N SER A 377 -38.40 43.61 -1.61
CA SER A 377 -38.40 44.07 -3.00
C SER A 377 -37.28 45.08 -3.23
N MET A 378 -36.69 45.04 -4.42
CA MET A 378 -35.72 46.02 -4.90
C MET A 378 -36.17 46.56 -6.26
N ARG A 379 -35.81 47.81 -6.57
CA ARG A 379 -36.07 48.45 -7.85
C ARG A 379 -35.21 47.83 -8.94
N LYS A 380 -35.84 47.03 -9.81
CA LYS A 380 -35.17 46.30 -10.89
C LYS A 380 -34.47 47.19 -11.91
N ASP A 381 -34.89 48.44 -12.07
CA ASP A 381 -34.32 49.36 -13.07
C ASP A 381 -32.94 49.90 -12.67
N ALA A 382 -32.59 49.80 -11.38
CA ALA A 382 -31.27 50.11 -10.86
C ALA A 382 -30.36 48.88 -10.74
N MET A 383 -30.82 47.70 -11.18
CA MET A 383 -30.02 46.47 -11.22
C MET A 383 -29.24 46.39 -12.53
N LEU A 384 -28.01 45.87 -12.44
CA LEU A 384 -27.27 45.43 -13.61
C LEU A 384 -27.95 44.19 -14.22
N PRO A 385 -27.74 43.88 -15.51
CA PRO A 385 -28.34 42.71 -16.15
C PRO A 385 -28.13 41.40 -15.38
N ASP A 386 -26.90 41.15 -14.91
CA ASP A 386 -26.55 39.93 -14.16
C ASP A 386 -27.25 39.89 -12.79
N GLU A 387 -27.39 41.03 -12.14
CA GLU A 387 -28.08 41.13 -10.85
C GLU A 387 -29.58 40.89 -10.97
N ARG A 388 -30.18 41.35 -12.08
CA ARG A 388 -31.60 41.08 -12.37
C ARG A 388 -31.83 39.58 -12.54
N HIS A 389 -30.95 38.89 -13.25
CA HIS A 389 -31.01 37.43 -13.38
C HIS A 389 -30.90 36.73 -12.02
N VAL A 390 -29.94 37.15 -11.19
CA VAL A 390 -29.72 36.60 -9.84
C VAL A 390 -30.88 36.88 -8.89
N TYR A 391 -31.51 38.05 -9.00
CA TYR A 391 -32.70 38.43 -8.24
C TYR A 391 -33.90 37.56 -8.59
N GLU A 392 -34.02 37.17 -9.87
CA GLU A 392 -35.12 36.34 -10.39
C GLU A 392 -34.91 34.83 -10.20
N ALA A 393 -33.68 34.39 -9.95
CA ALA A 393 -33.32 32.98 -9.73
C ALA A 393 -33.93 32.34 -8.47
N GLY A 394 -34.64 33.11 -7.65
CA GLY A 394 -35.24 32.65 -6.40
C GLY A 394 -34.27 32.72 -5.23
N TRP A 395 -34.76 33.18 -4.08
CA TRP A 395 -33.93 33.45 -2.91
C TRP A 395 -34.07 32.33 -1.87
N PRO A 396 -32.96 31.83 -1.30
CA PRO A 396 -33.00 30.95 -0.14
C PRO A 396 -33.74 31.63 1.02
N ALA A 397 -34.51 30.85 1.80
CA ALA A 397 -35.29 31.37 2.92
C ALA A 397 -34.45 32.20 3.92
N SER A 398 -33.20 31.80 4.14
CA SER A 398 -32.24 32.53 4.98
C SER A 398 -31.90 33.91 4.41
N LEU A 399 -31.65 34.01 3.10
CA LEU A 399 -31.39 35.30 2.44
C LEU A 399 -32.65 36.16 2.33
N VAL A 400 -33.83 35.56 2.14
CA VAL A 400 -35.12 36.28 2.23
C VAL A 400 -35.29 36.92 3.61
N LYS A 401 -35.04 36.15 4.68
CA LYS A 401 -35.10 36.64 6.05
C LYS A 401 -34.10 37.76 6.30
N ALA A 402 -32.84 37.59 5.86
CA ALA A 402 -31.79 38.60 6.00
C ALA A 402 -32.16 39.90 5.25
N GLY A 403 -32.57 39.79 3.98
CA GLY A 403 -32.96 40.94 3.16
C GLY A 403 -34.15 41.71 3.74
N ARG A 404 -35.15 41.00 4.30
CA ARG A 404 -36.27 41.64 5.02
C ARG A 404 -35.81 42.45 6.23
N GLN A 405 -34.93 41.88 7.04
CA GLN A 405 -34.42 42.56 8.23
C GLN A 405 -33.63 43.81 7.86
N ILE A 406 -32.78 43.73 6.83
CA ILE A 406 -32.04 44.88 6.30
C ILE A 406 -33.02 45.95 5.80
N ALA A 407 -34.04 45.56 5.03
CA ALA A 407 -35.05 46.49 4.53
C ALA A 407 -35.79 47.23 5.65
N VAL A 408 -36.20 46.52 6.71
CA VAL A 408 -36.85 47.13 7.89
C VAL A 408 -35.91 48.10 8.60
N ALA A 409 -34.65 47.73 8.77
CA ALA A 409 -33.64 48.60 9.40
C ALA A 409 -33.43 49.88 8.56
N LEU A 410 -33.32 49.76 7.24
CA LEU A 410 -33.21 50.91 6.34
C LEU A 410 -34.43 51.82 6.41
N GLU A 411 -35.65 51.27 6.44
CA GLU A 411 -36.87 52.07 6.59
C GLU A 411 -36.89 52.86 7.90
N GLN A 412 -36.41 52.26 9.00
CA GLN A 412 -36.25 52.94 10.29
C GLN A 412 -35.20 54.06 10.22
N VAL A 413 -34.04 53.81 9.59
CA VAL A 413 -32.99 54.81 9.37
C VAL A 413 -33.52 55.95 8.51
N ARG A 414 -34.16 55.67 7.37
CA ARG A 414 -34.80 56.69 6.50
C ARG A 414 -35.83 57.52 7.27
N ALA A 415 -36.66 56.88 8.10
CA ALA A 415 -37.62 57.58 8.96
C ALA A 415 -36.93 58.45 10.02
N TRP A 416 -35.82 57.97 10.59
CA TRP A 416 -34.99 58.74 11.51
C TRP A 416 -34.32 59.92 10.83
N THR A 417 -33.67 59.75 9.68
CA THR A 417 -33.04 60.84 8.92
C THR A 417 -34.06 61.93 8.57
N ARG A 418 -35.29 61.55 8.15
CA ARG A 418 -36.40 62.51 7.96
C ARG A 418 -36.77 63.26 9.25
N ARG A 419 -36.79 62.55 10.39
CA ARG A 419 -37.03 63.18 11.71
C ARG A 419 -35.84 64.01 12.20
N LEU A 420 -34.61 63.69 11.80
CA LEU A 420 -33.36 64.31 12.25
C LEU A 420 -33.10 65.60 11.47
N LEU A 421 -33.36 65.60 10.16
CA LEU A 421 -33.53 66.82 9.35
C LEU A 421 -34.62 67.75 9.93
N ALA A 422 -35.61 67.20 10.63
CA ALA A 422 -36.62 67.98 11.37
C ALA A 422 -36.22 68.33 12.82
N ARG A 423 -35.16 67.72 13.38
CA ARG A 423 -34.73 67.81 14.80
C ARG A 423 -33.35 68.43 15.02
N GLU A 424 -32.64 68.87 13.98
CA GLU A 424 -31.38 69.63 14.03
C GLU A 424 -31.43 70.95 14.85
N LYS A 425 -32.54 71.20 15.57
CA LYS A 425 -32.73 72.28 16.53
C LYS A 425 -32.61 71.88 18.02
N VAL A 426 -32.44 70.58 18.38
CA VAL A 426 -32.62 70.12 19.79
C VAL A 426 -31.66 68.98 20.23
N ILE A 427 -30.39 68.94 19.84
CA ILE A 427 -29.50 67.78 20.12
C ILE A 427 -28.36 68.17 21.07
N GLU A 428 -28.58 68.00 22.38
CA GLU A 428 -27.52 67.75 23.38
C GLU A 428 -27.90 66.58 24.33
N GLU A 429 -29.18 66.26 24.52
CA GLU A 429 -29.60 65.28 25.55
C GLU A 429 -29.65 63.79 25.11
N ARG A 430 -29.21 63.43 23.90
CA ARG A 430 -29.53 62.11 23.28
C ARG A 430 -28.43 61.04 23.31
N GLU A 431 -27.23 61.37 23.76
CA GLU A 431 -26.04 60.52 23.60
C GLU A 431 -26.03 59.24 24.49
N ALA A 432 -26.73 59.22 25.63
CA ALA A 432 -26.73 58.04 26.52
C ALA A 432 -27.64 56.87 26.05
N ALA A 433 -28.64 57.13 25.20
CA ALA A 433 -29.58 56.11 24.73
C ALA A 433 -29.07 55.31 23.51
N LEU A 434 -28.02 55.79 22.85
CA LEU A 434 -27.42 55.17 21.65
C LEU A 434 -26.51 53.98 22.01
N ALA A 435 -25.74 54.07 23.10
CA ALA A 435 -24.77 53.05 23.51
C ALA A 435 -25.39 51.71 23.97
N ALA A 436 -26.67 51.69 24.35
CA ALA A 436 -27.40 50.46 24.68
C ALA A 436 -27.94 49.76 23.42
N ARG A 437 -28.35 50.53 22.39
CA ARG A 437 -28.86 50.00 21.13
C ARG A 437 -27.76 49.45 20.23
N GLU A 438 -26.56 50.01 20.29
CA GLU A 438 -25.40 49.48 19.55
C GLU A 438 -25.04 48.07 19.99
N ARG A 439 -25.07 47.78 21.30
CA ARG A 439 -24.73 46.45 21.85
C ARG A 439 -25.71 45.36 21.43
N ASP A 440 -27.00 45.69 21.30
CA ASP A 440 -27.99 44.72 20.83
C ASP A 440 -27.89 44.52 19.32
N ALA A 441 -27.58 45.57 18.55
CA ALA A 441 -27.30 45.46 17.12
C ALA A 441 -26.01 44.66 16.82
N GLU A 442 -25.00 44.71 17.68
CA GLU A 442 -23.79 43.89 17.59
C GLU A 442 -24.07 42.42 17.89
N ARG A 443 -24.86 42.12 18.92
CA ARG A 443 -25.26 40.73 19.24
C ARG A 443 -26.04 40.08 18.11
N GLU A 444 -26.96 40.81 17.49
CA GLU A 444 -27.66 40.31 16.30
C GLU A 444 -26.76 40.17 15.06
N ARG A 445 -25.74 41.03 14.89
CA ARG A 445 -24.75 40.87 13.82
C ARG A 445 -23.91 39.60 14.04
N ALA A 446 -23.44 39.36 15.26
CA ALA A 446 -22.68 38.16 15.61
C ALA A 446 -23.48 36.87 15.37
N ALA A 447 -24.76 36.84 15.78
CA ALA A 447 -25.63 35.68 15.56
C ALA A 447 -25.83 35.36 14.06
N ARG A 448 -25.99 36.39 13.22
CA ARG A 448 -26.13 36.23 11.76
C ARG A 448 -24.85 35.74 11.09
N HIS A 449 -23.69 36.23 11.52
CA HIS A 449 -22.40 35.72 11.04
C HIS A 449 -22.21 34.24 11.40
N ALA A 450 -22.65 33.82 12.58
CA ALA A 450 -22.59 32.41 12.99
C ALA A 450 -23.49 31.49 12.13
N GLU A 451 -24.73 31.89 11.82
CA GLU A 451 -25.64 31.12 10.95
C GLU A 451 -25.09 30.99 9.52
N HIS A 452 -24.51 32.06 8.99
CA HIS A 452 -23.87 32.04 7.68
C HIS A 452 -22.62 31.15 7.65
N ALA A 453 -21.75 31.27 8.66
CA ALA A 453 -20.56 30.42 8.82
C ALA A 453 -20.94 28.93 8.90
N ALA A 454 -22.03 28.59 9.61
CA ALA A 454 -22.53 27.22 9.68
C ALA A 454 -22.99 26.70 8.31
N THR A 455 -23.63 27.54 7.49
CA THR A 455 -24.08 27.18 6.14
C THR A 455 -22.90 26.91 5.21
N LEU A 456 -21.87 27.76 5.24
CA LEU A 456 -20.63 27.57 4.47
C LEU A 456 -19.87 26.32 4.93
N ALA A 457 -19.77 26.10 6.25
CA ALA A 457 -19.16 24.90 6.80
C ALA A 457 -19.89 23.61 6.37
N GLY A 458 -21.21 23.68 6.16
CA GLY A 458 -22.00 22.58 5.59
C GLY A 458 -21.65 22.27 4.14
N LEU A 459 -21.43 23.29 3.30
CA LEU A 459 -20.98 23.11 1.91
C LEU A 459 -19.56 22.54 1.87
N ASP A 460 -18.65 23.08 2.68
CA ASP A 460 -17.26 22.59 2.74
C ASP A 460 -17.17 21.14 3.25
N ARG A 461 -18.13 20.69 4.07
CA ARG A 461 -18.22 19.30 4.50
C ARG A 461 -18.64 18.40 3.34
N ARG A 462 -19.65 18.80 2.56
CA ARG A 462 -20.09 18.08 1.36
C ARG A 462 -18.99 18.03 0.30
N ASP A 463 -18.26 19.12 0.09
CA ASP A 463 -17.14 19.15 -0.85
C ASP A 463 -16.03 18.18 -0.44
N ARG A 464 -15.73 18.07 0.87
CA ARG A 464 -14.80 17.07 1.40
C ARG A 464 -15.31 15.64 1.23
N GLU A 465 -16.59 15.39 1.49
CA GLU A 465 -17.22 14.08 1.27
C GLU A 465 -17.18 13.67 -0.21
N LEU A 466 -17.45 14.61 -1.13
CA LEU A 466 -17.34 14.38 -2.57
C LEU A 466 -15.89 14.14 -3.00
N ALA A 467 -14.92 14.84 -2.42
CA ALA A 467 -13.49 14.57 -2.66
C ALA A 467 -13.07 13.18 -2.19
N ALA A 468 -13.53 12.73 -1.02
CA ALA A 468 -13.27 11.39 -0.54
C ALA A 468 -13.89 10.32 -1.47
N ARG A 469 -15.14 10.52 -1.92
CA ARG A 469 -15.80 9.61 -2.86
C ARG A 469 -15.12 9.57 -4.22
N GLU A 470 -14.65 10.70 -4.74
CA GLU A 470 -13.90 10.74 -6.01
C GLU A 470 -12.58 9.99 -5.89
N GLN A 471 -11.87 10.15 -4.77
CA GLN A 471 -10.64 9.42 -4.52
C GLN A 471 -10.89 7.91 -4.47
N ASP A 472 -11.94 7.49 -3.76
CA ASP A 472 -12.34 6.08 -3.68
C ASP A 472 -12.72 5.51 -5.06
N ALA A 473 -13.53 6.24 -5.85
CA ALA A 473 -13.87 5.86 -7.22
C ALA A 473 -12.63 5.76 -8.13
N THR A 474 -11.65 6.66 -7.95
CA THR A 474 -10.39 6.63 -8.70
C THR A 474 -9.55 5.41 -8.33
N THR A 475 -9.48 5.07 -7.04
CA THR A 475 -8.80 3.85 -6.57
C THR A 475 -9.48 2.59 -7.10
N ARG A 476 -10.82 2.53 -7.07
CA ARG A 476 -11.60 1.42 -7.65
C ARG A 476 -11.37 1.28 -9.16
N LEU A 477 -11.33 2.39 -9.90
CA LEU A 477 -11.04 2.40 -11.33
C LEU A 477 -9.64 1.82 -11.62
N ALA A 478 -8.61 2.27 -10.90
CA ALA A 478 -7.25 1.77 -11.07
C ALA A 478 -7.14 0.27 -10.72
N ALA A 479 -7.85 -0.19 -9.69
CA ALA A 479 -7.91 -1.60 -9.33
C ALA A 479 -8.59 -2.45 -10.42
N ALA A 480 -9.70 -1.96 -10.99
CA ALA A 480 -10.38 -2.62 -12.10
C ALA A 480 -9.49 -2.70 -13.36
N GLU A 481 -8.78 -1.63 -13.71
CA GLU A 481 -7.84 -1.63 -14.84
C GLU A 481 -6.69 -2.63 -14.64
N ALA A 482 -6.14 -2.71 -13.42
CA ALA A 482 -5.14 -3.72 -13.08
C ALA A 482 -5.71 -5.15 -13.16
N GLY A 483 -6.96 -5.35 -12.74
CA GLY A 483 -7.68 -6.63 -12.87
C GLY A 483 -7.84 -7.07 -14.32
N ILE A 484 -8.28 -6.17 -15.21
CA ILE A 484 -8.40 -6.43 -16.66
C ILE A 484 -7.04 -6.82 -17.26
N ALA A 485 -5.97 -6.09 -16.91
CA ALA A 485 -4.63 -6.39 -17.41
C ALA A 485 -4.12 -7.75 -16.94
N ALA A 486 -4.38 -8.13 -15.68
CA ALA A 486 -4.01 -9.42 -15.13
C ALA A 486 -4.80 -10.57 -15.80
N ALA A 487 -6.11 -10.40 -16.01
CA ALA A 487 -6.94 -11.38 -16.71
C ALA A 487 -6.46 -11.57 -18.16
N ALA A 488 -6.17 -10.49 -18.88
CA ALA A 488 -5.63 -10.55 -20.24
C ALA A 488 -4.28 -11.26 -20.31
N ALA A 489 -3.40 -11.08 -19.31
CA ALA A 489 -2.12 -11.79 -19.24
C ALA A 489 -2.31 -13.30 -18.99
N LYS A 490 -3.27 -13.68 -18.14
CA LYS A 490 -3.65 -15.10 -17.92
C LYS A 490 -4.19 -15.72 -19.20
N ASP A 491 -5.11 -15.04 -19.89
CA ASP A 491 -5.68 -15.49 -21.18
C ASP A 491 -4.59 -15.74 -22.22
N ALA A 492 -3.66 -14.79 -22.37
CA ALA A 492 -2.54 -14.92 -23.30
C ALA A 492 -1.64 -16.12 -22.95
N GLY A 493 -1.36 -16.34 -21.66
CA GLY A 493 -0.60 -17.49 -21.18
C GLY A 493 -1.29 -18.83 -21.46
N ALA A 494 -2.59 -18.92 -21.17
CA ALA A 494 -3.40 -20.11 -21.41
C ALA A 494 -3.52 -20.43 -22.91
N GLN A 495 -3.74 -19.42 -23.77
CA GLN A 495 -3.74 -19.58 -25.22
C GLN A 495 -2.39 -20.06 -25.77
N ALA A 496 -1.28 -19.52 -25.25
CA ALA A 496 0.06 -19.95 -25.64
C ALA A 496 0.31 -21.43 -25.28
N LEU A 497 -0.11 -21.86 -24.09
CA LEU A 497 -0.05 -23.26 -23.66
C LEU A 497 -0.92 -24.17 -24.53
N LEU A 498 -2.17 -23.77 -24.81
CA LEU A 498 -3.06 -24.55 -25.68
C LEU A 498 -2.47 -24.72 -27.09
N ALA A 499 -1.92 -23.63 -27.66
CA ALA A 499 -1.25 -23.66 -28.95
C ALA A 499 -0.02 -24.57 -28.94
N GLN A 500 0.79 -24.54 -27.87
CA GLN A 500 1.92 -25.45 -27.70
C GLN A 500 1.45 -26.91 -27.64
N HIS A 501 0.45 -27.22 -26.81
CA HIS A 501 -0.10 -28.56 -26.68
C HIS A 501 -0.67 -29.09 -28.00
N SER A 502 -1.35 -28.23 -28.77
CA SER A 502 -1.93 -28.58 -30.07
C SER A 502 -0.85 -28.89 -31.12
N ARG A 503 0.21 -28.07 -31.18
CA ARG A 503 1.37 -28.34 -32.05
C ARG A 503 2.02 -29.68 -31.69
N TRP A 504 2.21 -29.94 -30.40
CA TRP A 504 2.80 -31.20 -29.93
C TRP A 504 1.90 -32.41 -30.18
N ALA A 505 0.58 -32.27 -30.10
CA ALA A 505 -0.34 -33.36 -30.47
C ALA A 505 -0.18 -33.75 -31.94
N MET A 506 -0.14 -32.78 -32.85
CA MET A 506 0.11 -33.05 -34.27
C MET A 506 1.50 -33.66 -34.49
N ALA A 507 2.52 -33.16 -33.79
CA ALA A 507 3.88 -33.67 -33.90
C ALA A 507 3.99 -35.12 -33.42
N VAL A 508 3.37 -35.45 -32.29
CA VAL A 508 3.32 -36.82 -31.78
C VAL A 508 2.61 -37.73 -32.77
N ASP A 509 1.46 -37.34 -33.29
CA ASP A 509 0.69 -38.13 -34.26
C ASP A 509 1.53 -38.47 -35.51
N THR A 510 2.25 -37.48 -36.05
CA THR A 510 3.14 -37.69 -37.21
C THR A 510 4.34 -38.60 -36.88
N LEU A 511 4.91 -38.44 -35.68
CA LEU A 511 6.09 -39.22 -35.27
C LEU A 511 5.74 -40.66 -34.87
N VAL A 512 4.51 -40.92 -34.46
CA VAL A 512 4.03 -42.28 -34.14
C VAL A 512 4.09 -43.19 -35.37
N ASP A 513 3.83 -42.66 -36.56
CA ASP A 513 3.87 -43.42 -37.81
C ASP A 513 5.30 -43.63 -38.34
N HIS A 514 6.27 -42.89 -37.80
CA HIS A 514 7.67 -42.90 -38.22
C HIS A 514 8.64 -42.93 -37.03
N PRO A 515 8.65 -44.02 -36.23
CA PRO A 515 9.50 -44.11 -35.04
C PRO A 515 11.00 -44.00 -35.37
N ASP A 516 11.41 -44.40 -36.58
CA ASP A 516 12.81 -44.35 -37.02
C ASP A 516 13.31 -42.92 -37.30
N TRP A 517 12.41 -41.92 -37.31
CA TRP A 517 12.77 -40.53 -37.60
C TRP A 517 13.38 -39.79 -36.42
N ILE A 518 13.23 -40.32 -35.20
CA ILE A 518 13.58 -39.60 -33.99
C ILE A 518 14.53 -40.38 -33.09
N ASP A 519 15.47 -39.65 -32.49
CA ASP A 519 16.28 -40.08 -31.37
C ASP A 519 15.93 -39.23 -30.16
N VAL A 520 15.61 -39.87 -29.03
CA VAL A 520 15.21 -39.20 -27.81
C VAL A 520 16.33 -39.33 -26.79
N THR A 521 17.06 -38.24 -26.57
CA THR A 521 18.14 -38.17 -25.58
C THR A 521 17.70 -37.28 -24.42
N GLY A 522 17.30 -37.89 -23.30
CA GLY A 522 16.79 -37.16 -22.13
C GLY A 522 15.47 -36.44 -22.45
N THR A 523 15.45 -35.12 -22.36
CA THR A 523 14.29 -34.26 -22.68
C THR A 523 14.32 -33.70 -24.10
N THR A 524 15.34 -34.03 -24.90
CA THR A 524 15.51 -33.49 -26.26
C THR A 524 15.14 -34.55 -27.28
N ILE A 525 14.32 -34.17 -28.26
CA ILE A 525 13.96 -35.00 -29.40
C ILE A 525 14.76 -34.50 -30.60
N ARG A 526 15.59 -35.35 -31.19
CA ARG A 526 16.36 -35.05 -32.39
C ARG A 526 15.74 -35.77 -33.57
N LEU A 527 15.52 -35.05 -34.67
CA LEU A 527 15.19 -35.65 -35.95
C LEU A 527 16.46 -36.12 -36.64
N ASP A 528 16.38 -37.29 -37.26
CA ASP A 528 17.35 -37.68 -38.27
C ASP A 528 17.39 -36.63 -39.41
N ARG A 529 18.55 -36.44 -40.03
CA ARG A 529 18.78 -35.38 -41.01
C ARG A 529 17.87 -35.51 -42.23
N ASP A 530 17.61 -36.73 -42.69
CA ASP A 530 16.78 -36.98 -43.85
C ASP A 530 15.29 -36.89 -43.47
N ALA A 531 14.96 -37.36 -42.25
CA ALA A 531 13.63 -37.18 -41.66
C ALA A 531 13.25 -35.71 -41.46
N ALA A 532 14.20 -34.84 -41.11
CA ALA A 532 13.93 -33.41 -40.91
C ALA A 532 13.47 -32.70 -42.19
N THR A 533 13.92 -33.19 -43.36
CA THR A 533 13.50 -32.69 -44.67
C THR A 533 12.10 -33.19 -45.03
N ALA A 534 11.78 -34.45 -44.70
CA ALA A 534 10.48 -35.07 -44.95
C ALA A 534 9.36 -34.57 -44.01
N ALA A 535 9.69 -34.30 -42.74
CA ALA A 535 8.78 -33.82 -41.70
C ALA A 535 8.16 -32.44 -41.98
N GLY A 536 8.78 -31.65 -42.86
CA GLY A 536 8.36 -30.30 -43.18
C GLY A 536 8.69 -29.26 -42.08
N PRO A 537 8.64 -27.96 -42.43
CA PRO A 537 9.17 -26.89 -41.56
C PRO A 537 8.37 -26.70 -40.27
N ARG A 538 7.06 -27.01 -40.25
CA ARG A 538 6.21 -26.86 -39.06
C ARG A 538 6.53 -27.87 -37.97
N LEU A 539 6.76 -29.13 -38.35
CA LEU A 539 7.14 -30.19 -37.41
C LEU A 539 8.55 -29.95 -36.89
N ALA A 540 9.49 -29.60 -37.78
CA ALA A 540 10.86 -29.24 -37.40
C ALA A 540 10.93 -28.04 -36.44
N ALA A 541 10.05 -27.04 -36.59
CA ALA A 541 9.96 -25.92 -35.65
C ALA A 541 9.42 -26.35 -34.28
N THR A 542 8.38 -27.19 -34.25
CA THR A 542 7.80 -27.70 -33.01
C THR A 542 8.81 -28.51 -32.20
N LEU A 543 9.62 -29.35 -32.86
CA LEU A 543 10.62 -30.20 -32.22
C LEU A 543 11.85 -29.46 -31.69
N ARG A 544 12.02 -28.17 -32.03
CA ARG A 544 13.03 -27.30 -31.40
C ARG A 544 12.57 -26.76 -30.04
N GLU A 545 11.27 -26.77 -29.78
CA GLU A 545 10.72 -26.44 -28.48
C GLU A 545 10.89 -27.65 -27.52
N PRO A 546 10.96 -27.44 -26.20
CA PRO A 546 10.93 -28.56 -25.26
C PRO A 546 9.56 -29.26 -25.31
N PRO A 547 9.49 -30.59 -25.42
CA PRO A 547 8.23 -31.32 -25.41
C PRO A 547 7.53 -31.16 -24.06
N PRO A 548 6.20 -30.97 -24.04
CA PRO A 548 5.45 -31.11 -22.80
C PRO A 548 5.59 -32.56 -22.30
N PRO A 549 5.61 -32.80 -20.97
CA PRO A 549 5.93 -34.12 -20.40
C PRO A 549 5.08 -35.27 -20.95
N TRP A 550 3.81 -35.00 -21.28
CA TRP A 550 2.91 -36.01 -21.85
C TRP A 550 3.35 -36.43 -23.26
N ALA A 551 3.79 -35.50 -24.10
CA ALA A 551 4.23 -35.79 -25.47
C ALA A 551 5.51 -36.62 -25.45
N LEU A 552 6.45 -36.27 -24.57
CA LEU A 552 7.68 -37.04 -24.36
C LEU A 552 7.37 -38.48 -23.92
N ASN A 553 6.47 -38.66 -22.96
CA ASN A 553 6.09 -40.00 -22.48
C ASN A 553 5.45 -40.85 -23.58
N VAL A 554 4.57 -40.25 -24.40
CA VAL A 554 3.94 -40.97 -25.52
C VAL A 554 4.98 -41.40 -26.56
N LEU A 555 5.92 -40.52 -26.91
CA LEU A 555 6.98 -40.83 -27.87
C LEU A 555 7.93 -41.92 -27.35
N LEU A 556 8.36 -41.83 -26.08
CA LEU A 556 9.21 -42.84 -25.44
C LEU A 556 8.54 -44.21 -25.41
N ALA A 557 7.26 -44.27 -25.04
CA ALA A 557 6.50 -45.53 -25.02
C ALA A 557 6.41 -46.16 -26.42
N ARG A 558 6.29 -45.34 -27.46
CA ARG A 558 6.21 -45.81 -28.85
C ARG A 558 7.55 -46.28 -29.39
N LEU A 559 8.63 -45.58 -29.10
CA LEU A 559 9.98 -46.01 -29.47
C LEU A 559 10.33 -47.36 -28.82
N ASP A 560 9.97 -47.56 -27.56
CA ASP A 560 10.16 -48.85 -26.89
C ASP A 560 9.36 -49.98 -27.57
N VAL A 561 8.11 -49.71 -27.98
CA VAL A 561 7.33 -50.69 -28.77
C VAL A 561 7.96 -50.99 -30.12
N ALA A 562 8.43 -49.96 -30.85
CA ALA A 562 9.07 -50.13 -32.15
C ALA A 562 10.39 -50.90 -32.06
N ASP A 563 11.24 -50.58 -31.08
CA ASP A 563 12.49 -51.29 -30.82
C ASP A 563 12.25 -52.76 -30.45
N ARG A 564 11.23 -53.03 -29.63
CA ARG A 564 10.85 -54.42 -29.31
C ARG A 564 10.37 -55.16 -30.55
N GLN A 565 9.56 -54.54 -31.41
CA GLN A 565 9.12 -55.15 -32.67
C GLN A 565 10.31 -55.42 -33.61
N ARG A 566 11.26 -54.49 -33.70
CA ARG A 566 12.49 -54.66 -34.48
C ARG A 566 13.31 -55.85 -33.99
N ARG A 567 13.56 -55.95 -32.68
CA ARG A 567 14.27 -57.09 -32.06
C ARG A 567 13.55 -58.42 -32.30
N VAL A 568 12.21 -58.44 -32.19
CA VAL A 568 11.43 -59.64 -32.52
C VAL A 568 11.63 -60.03 -33.98
N GLY A 569 11.57 -59.08 -34.92
CA GLY A 569 11.83 -59.32 -36.34
C GLY A 569 13.26 -59.83 -36.61
N GLU A 570 14.28 -59.26 -35.96
CA GLU A 570 15.67 -59.72 -36.05
C GLU A 570 15.83 -61.16 -35.53
N HIS A 571 15.21 -61.47 -34.39
CA HIS A 571 15.20 -62.83 -33.84
C HIS A 571 14.47 -63.82 -34.76
N GLU A 572 13.35 -63.43 -35.36
CA GLU A 572 12.62 -64.24 -36.34
C GLU A 572 13.48 -64.50 -37.60
N GLN A 573 14.16 -63.48 -38.12
CA GLN A 573 15.07 -63.62 -39.25
C GLN A 573 16.27 -64.51 -38.93
N ALA A 574 16.88 -64.34 -37.75
CA ALA A 574 17.96 -65.18 -37.27
C ALA A 574 17.51 -66.63 -37.12
N ALA A 575 16.34 -66.88 -36.51
CA ALA A 575 15.76 -68.21 -36.38
C ALA A 575 15.47 -68.86 -37.74
N ALA A 576 14.93 -68.10 -38.70
CA ALA A 576 14.71 -68.56 -40.07
C ALA A 576 16.01 -68.85 -40.82
N SER A 577 17.09 -68.11 -40.52
CA SER A 577 18.43 -68.37 -41.07
C SER A 577 19.02 -69.65 -40.47
N SER A 578 18.99 -69.82 -39.15
CA SER A 578 19.45 -71.04 -38.46
C SER A 578 18.67 -72.28 -38.90
N ALA A 579 17.35 -72.17 -39.09
CA ALA A 579 16.52 -73.26 -39.62
C ALA A 579 16.93 -73.68 -41.04
N ARG A 580 17.26 -72.70 -41.91
CA ARG A 580 17.79 -72.96 -43.26
C ARG A 580 19.16 -73.65 -43.21
N GLN A 581 20.08 -73.13 -42.41
CA GLN A 581 21.41 -73.70 -42.22
C GLN A 581 21.34 -75.14 -41.68
N LEU A 582 20.49 -75.40 -40.69
CA LEU A 582 20.31 -76.73 -40.12
C LEU A 582 19.71 -77.71 -41.15
N THR A 583 18.75 -77.26 -41.96
CA THR A 583 18.18 -78.06 -43.06
C THR A 583 19.24 -78.41 -44.09
N GLU A 584 20.11 -77.46 -44.45
CA GLU A 584 21.21 -77.68 -45.39
C GLU A 584 22.26 -78.65 -44.84
N LEU A 585 22.65 -78.49 -43.57
CA LEU A 585 23.58 -79.41 -42.89
C LEU A 585 23.03 -80.83 -42.84
N LEU A 586 21.76 -81.02 -42.48
CA LEU A 586 21.10 -82.33 -42.48
C LEU A 586 21.03 -82.93 -43.90
N GLY A 587 20.80 -82.10 -44.92
CA GLY A 587 20.82 -82.54 -46.32
C GLY A 587 22.21 -83.02 -46.78
N ARG A 588 23.27 -82.33 -46.35
CA ARG A 588 24.67 -82.73 -46.65
C ARG A 588 25.12 -83.96 -45.86
N ALA A 589 24.67 -84.11 -44.61
CA ALA A 589 25.04 -85.24 -43.75
C ALA A 589 24.31 -86.54 -44.13
N GLY A 590 23.13 -86.45 -44.74
CA GLY A 590 22.24 -87.59 -45.06
C GLY A 590 22.93 -88.87 -45.59
N PRO A 591 23.89 -88.81 -46.52
CA PRO A 591 24.58 -90.00 -47.05
C PRO A 591 25.52 -90.70 -46.06
N VAL A 592 25.94 -90.02 -45.00
CA VAL A 592 26.96 -90.47 -44.04
C VAL A 592 26.36 -90.87 -42.69
N LEU A 593 25.07 -90.61 -42.48
CA LEU A 593 24.35 -90.93 -41.25
C LEU A 593 23.95 -92.40 -41.22
N THR A 594 24.04 -93.02 -40.03
CA THR A 594 23.51 -94.38 -39.80
C THR A 594 21.97 -94.40 -39.92
N PRO A 595 21.33 -95.57 -40.13
CA PRO A 595 19.87 -95.66 -40.21
C PRO A 595 19.14 -95.05 -38.99
N GLU A 596 19.68 -95.21 -37.79
CA GLU A 596 19.13 -94.60 -36.56
C GLU A 596 19.27 -93.07 -36.57
N GLN A 597 20.41 -92.53 -37.04
CA GLN A 597 20.64 -91.09 -37.16
C GLN A 597 19.79 -90.45 -38.26
N GLN A 598 19.48 -91.19 -39.33
CA GLN A 598 18.56 -90.74 -40.38
C GLN A 598 17.13 -90.57 -39.85
N LEU A 599 16.70 -91.41 -38.89
CA LEU A 599 15.39 -91.28 -38.25
C LEU A 599 15.31 -89.98 -37.43
N VAL A 600 16.33 -89.70 -36.62
CA VAL A 600 16.44 -88.45 -35.85
C VAL A 600 16.52 -87.23 -36.77
N ALA A 601 17.27 -87.32 -37.87
CA ALA A 601 17.35 -86.25 -38.87
C ALA A 601 15.98 -85.97 -39.52
N ALA A 602 15.18 -87.00 -39.80
CA ALA A 602 13.83 -86.85 -40.34
C ALA A 602 12.88 -86.20 -39.32
N GLU A 603 12.97 -86.56 -38.04
CA GLU A 603 12.19 -85.93 -36.95
C GLU A 603 12.54 -84.45 -36.79
N VAL A 604 13.83 -84.11 -36.80
CA VAL A 604 14.31 -82.71 -36.74
C VAL A 604 13.82 -81.93 -37.96
N GLN A 605 13.90 -82.50 -39.17
CA GLN A 605 13.35 -81.85 -40.38
C GLN A 605 11.83 -81.65 -40.29
N GLN A 606 11.09 -82.62 -39.73
CA GLN A 606 9.65 -82.50 -39.54
C GLN A 606 9.32 -81.41 -38.50
N ALA A 607 10.08 -81.32 -37.41
CA ALA A 607 9.95 -80.28 -36.39
C ALA A 607 10.22 -78.89 -36.98
N ILE A 608 11.29 -78.72 -37.78
CA ILE A 608 11.59 -77.47 -38.49
C ILE A 608 10.46 -77.09 -39.44
N ARG A 609 9.90 -78.04 -40.19
CA ARG A 609 8.75 -77.76 -41.09
C ARG A 609 7.53 -77.31 -40.30
N ARG A 610 7.21 -77.97 -39.19
CA ARG A 610 6.08 -77.59 -38.31
C ARG A 610 6.27 -76.19 -37.74
N SER A 611 7.46 -75.86 -37.23
CA SER A 611 7.75 -74.52 -36.68
C SER A 611 7.67 -73.44 -37.76
N THR A 612 8.16 -73.73 -38.97
CA THR A 612 8.11 -72.81 -40.11
C THR A 612 6.66 -72.56 -40.56
N VAL A 613 5.83 -73.59 -40.63
CA VAL A 613 4.39 -73.45 -40.97
C VAL A 613 3.65 -72.67 -39.89
N ALA A 614 3.92 -72.94 -38.61
CA ALA A 614 3.33 -72.19 -37.50
C ALA A 614 3.73 -70.71 -37.53
N ALA A 615 5.01 -70.41 -37.79
CA ALA A 615 5.49 -69.04 -37.92
C ALA A 615 4.85 -68.31 -39.11
N ARG A 616 4.66 -68.98 -40.26
CA ARG A 616 3.97 -68.41 -41.42
C ARG A 616 2.49 -68.15 -41.15
N ALA A 617 1.78 -69.09 -40.53
CA ALA A 617 0.38 -68.92 -40.15
C ALA A 617 0.22 -67.78 -39.15
N TRP A 618 1.15 -67.65 -38.20
CA TRP A 618 1.17 -66.55 -37.24
C TRP A 618 1.42 -65.20 -37.91
N ASN A 619 2.40 -65.11 -38.81
CA ASN A 619 2.66 -63.87 -39.57
C ASN A 619 1.45 -63.48 -40.43
N ALA A 620 0.80 -64.44 -41.10
CA ALA A 620 -0.42 -64.19 -41.86
C ALA A 620 -1.56 -63.68 -40.97
N ALA A 621 -1.74 -64.24 -39.77
CA ALA A 621 -2.74 -63.77 -38.81
C ALA A 621 -2.41 -62.37 -38.25
N ARG A 622 -1.13 -62.08 -38.00
CA ARG A 622 -0.66 -60.76 -37.56
C ARG A 622 -0.91 -59.70 -38.65
N ASP A 623 -0.62 -60.03 -39.90
CA ASP A 623 -0.74 -59.10 -41.01
C ASP A 623 -2.21 -58.91 -41.45
N ALA A 624 -3.10 -59.86 -41.15
CA ALA A 624 -4.55 -59.73 -41.34
C ALA A 624 -5.26 -58.94 -40.21
N GLY A 625 -4.58 -58.69 -39.08
CA GLY A 625 -5.10 -57.96 -37.93
C GLY A 625 -4.56 -56.53 -37.77
N ARG A 626 -3.71 -56.07 -38.70
CA ARG A 626 -3.40 -54.65 -38.92
C ARG A 626 -4.36 -54.10 -39.95
#